data_AF-A0A0L6WBW1-F1
#
_entry.id   AF-A0A0L6WBW1-F1
#
_cell.length_a   1.000
_cell.length_b   1.000
_cell.length_c   1.000
_cell.angle_alpha   90.00
_cell.angle_beta   90.00
_cell.angle_gamma   90.00
#
_symmetry.space_group_name_H-M   'P 1'
#
loop_
_entity.id
_entity.type
_entity.pdbx_description
1 polymer ?
#
loop_
_entity_poly.entity_id
_entity_poly.type
_entity_poly.pdbx_seq_one_letter_code
_entity_poly.pdbx_strand_id
1 'polypeptide(L)'
;MKFSLYVAPVFATVGLVSGVPFKRDVDPALVPEFGVTAGVNPTGTGDCDGIANPAGNVIKIPCSCPPDRASFLQSLNANVNAGKVVNNPSVSVTFPTDDSKDSQLARLQTAIVTLQNLNGPGKGCPAASTTFLVQQKVVQDGTVVSTPAASSTLTPRSSGIDTSLVPGFGVSPGVNPTGTGDCDGTTNAAGQVVKIPCSCPPDRNISSRLHAKYKYYCTNVAAGFVVNNPSVKVSFPEDNSKDSQLARLQTAIVTLQNLNGPGKGCPAASTTFLAQQKAIQDGTAAPAPAASSAAAPAPTSVSSPVPTTSGVNVALVPEFGHAAGLNPTGTGDCDGITNDAGQVIKVPCSCPPNRDTFIASLNANVAAGHVVNNPSVQLTFPADESNASKAARINAALVTLQNLNGPGVGCPAASTTFLAQLKAVQG
;
A
#
# COMPACT_ATOMS: atom_id res chain seq x y z
N MET A 1 31.23 68.54 57.40
CA MET A 1 31.86 67.39 56.73
C MET A 1 30.95 66.97 55.59
N LYS A 2 31.43 67.08 54.35
CA LYS A 2 30.67 66.79 53.12
C LYS A 2 30.75 65.29 52.84
N PHE A 3 29.63 64.59 52.79
CA PHE A 3 29.55 63.22 52.27
C PHE A 3 28.87 63.28 50.89
N SER A 4 29.68 63.08 49.86
CA SER A 4 29.23 62.94 48.47
C SER A 4 28.57 61.58 48.29
N LEU A 5 27.31 61.59 47.87
CA LEU A 5 26.57 60.42 47.41
C LEU A 5 27.05 60.08 45.98
N TYR A 6 27.71 58.95 45.78
CA TYR A 6 28.02 58.41 44.45
C TYR A 6 26.84 57.57 43.96
N VAL A 7 26.13 58.06 42.95
CA VAL A 7 25.12 57.29 42.20
C VAL A 7 25.80 56.73 40.95
N ALA A 8 25.98 55.41 40.89
CA ALA A 8 26.45 54.72 39.69
C ALA A 8 25.26 54.52 38.72
N PRO A 9 25.38 54.90 37.43
CA PRO A 9 24.35 54.60 36.44
C PRO A 9 24.46 53.13 36.00
N VAL A 10 23.45 52.33 36.34
CA VAL A 10 23.25 51.02 35.72
C VAL A 10 22.68 51.25 34.32
N PHE A 11 23.52 51.17 33.31
CA PHE A 11 23.10 51.16 31.91
C PHE A 11 22.41 49.82 31.60
N ALA A 12 21.09 49.82 31.53
CA ALA A 12 20.32 48.71 30.97
C ALA A 12 20.46 48.73 29.44
N THR A 13 21.35 47.90 28.91
CA THR A 13 21.45 47.63 27.47
C THR A 13 20.20 46.88 27.01
N VAL A 14 19.24 47.58 26.40
CA VAL A 14 18.15 46.97 25.65
C VAL A 14 18.74 46.47 24.33
N GLY A 15 19.10 45.19 24.28
CA GLY A 15 19.42 44.51 23.04
C GLY A 15 18.18 44.42 22.17
N LEU A 16 18.04 45.32 21.20
CA LEU A 16 17.06 45.18 20.11
C LEU A 16 17.47 43.97 19.26
N VAL A 17 16.89 42.81 19.56
CA VAL A 17 16.92 41.66 18.66
C VAL A 17 16.00 42.00 17.49
N SER A 18 16.57 42.58 16.44
CA SER A 18 15.93 42.68 15.13
C SER A 18 15.83 41.27 14.53
N GLY A 19 14.88 40.48 15.04
CA GLY A 19 14.45 39.25 14.40
C GLY A 19 13.75 39.65 13.10
N VAL A 20 14.46 39.54 11.97
CA VAL A 20 13.83 39.55 10.66
C VAL A 20 12.73 38.48 10.71
N PRO A 21 11.44 38.81 10.50
CA PRO A 21 10.39 37.81 10.53
C PRO A 21 10.61 36.89 9.33
N PHE A 22 11.28 35.76 9.57
CA PHE A 22 11.35 34.70 8.60
C PHE A 22 9.91 34.24 8.36
N LYS A 23 9.38 34.54 7.18
CA LYS A 23 8.15 33.89 6.72
C LYS A 23 8.43 32.41 6.74
N ARG A 24 7.70 31.68 7.58
CA ARG A 24 7.71 30.22 7.56
C ARG A 24 6.81 29.84 6.39
N ASP A 25 7.40 29.82 5.20
CA ASP A 25 6.70 29.27 4.06
C ASP A 25 6.39 27.80 4.36
N VAL A 26 5.12 27.43 4.21
CA VAL A 26 4.68 26.04 4.34
C VAL A 26 5.37 25.23 3.25
N ASP A 27 6.12 24.20 3.65
CA ASP A 27 6.71 23.26 2.70
C ASP A 27 5.57 22.54 1.94
N PRO A 28 5.43 22.74 0.62
CA PRO A 28 4.39 22.10 -0.17
C PRO A 28 4.45 20.56 -0.15
N ALA A 29 5.61 19.97 0.21
CA ALA A 29 5.76 18.53 0.35
C ALA A 29 5.10 17.98 1.62
N LEU A 30 4.85 18.82 2.64
CA LEU A 30 4.13 18.45 3.86
C LEU A 30 2.61 18.59 3.72
N VAL A 31 2.14 19.12 2.58
CA VAL A 31 0.74 19.34 2.28
C VAL A 31 0.24 18.23 1.35
N PRO A 32 -0.67 17.36 1.82
CA PRO A 32 -1.14 16.26 0.99
C PRO A 32 -1.86 16.74 -0.27
N GLU A 33 -1.83 15.91 -1.31
CA GLU A 33 -2.61 16.14 -2.53
C GLU A 33 -4.11 15.97 -2.26
N PHE A 34 -4.94 16.70 -3.01
CA PHE A 34 -6.39 16.62 -2.85
C PHE A 34 -6.94 15.23 -3.19
N GLY A 35 -6.36 14.55 -4.18
CA GLY A 35 -6.80 13.22 -4.61
C GLY A 35 -8.19 13.20 -5.28
N VAL A 36 -8.75 14.37 -5.59
CA VAL A 36 -10.01 14.58 -6.31
C VAL A 36 -9.76 15.65 -7.35
N THR A 37 -10.29 15.48 -8.56
CA THR A 37 -10.24 16.50 -9.62
C THR A 37 -11.49 17.36 -9.53
N ALA A 38 -11.36 18.68 -9.70
CA ALA A 38 -12.52 19.56 -9.76
C ALA A 38 -13.38 19.26 -11.01
N GLY A 39 -14.68 19.52 -10.93
CA GLY A 39 -15.56 19.40 -12.10
C GLY A 39 -15.95 17.97 -12.50
N VAL A 40 -15.75 16.96 -11.63
CA VAL A 40 -16.11 15.57 -11.95
C VAL A 40 -17.63 15.41 -11.98
N ASN A 41 -18.16 14.86 -13.08
CA ASN A 41 -19.59 14.55 -13.26
C ASN A 41 -20.55 15.69 -12.86
N PRO A 42 -20.49 16.84 -13.55
CA PRO A 42 -21.37 17.96 -13.23
C PRO A 42 -22.83 17.59 -13.46
N THR A 43 -23.70 17.93 -12.50
CA THR A 43 -25.15 17.68 -12.58
C THR A 43 -25.90 18.75 -13.39
N GLY A 44 -25.23 19.83 -13.76
CA GLY A 44 -25.85 21.02 -14.36
C GLY A 44 -26.46 22.01 -13.35
N THR A 45 -26.49 21.68 -12.05
CA THR A 45 -26.97 22.57 -10.97
C THR A 45 -25.84 23.30 -10.22
N GLY A 46 -24.59 23.11 -10.66
CA GLY A 46 -23.38 23.64 -9.98
C GLY A 46 -22.71 22.63 -9.05
N ASP A 47 -23.25 21.43 -8.93
CA ASP A 47 -22.72 20.34 -8.11
C ASP A 47 -21.98 19.30 -8.95
N CYS A 48 -20.92 18.77 -8.38
CA CYS A 48 -20.03 17.75 -8.93
C CYS A 48 -19.83 16.63 -7.90
N ASP A 49 -19.28 15.51 -8.37
CA ASP A 49 -18.98 14.35 -7.54
C ASP A 49 -17.72 14.58 -6.71
N GLY A 50 -17.86 14.49 -5.39
CA GLY A 50 -16.76 14.43 -4.43
C GLY A 50 -16.45 12.99 -4.00
N ILE A 51 -15.80 12.85 -2.85
CA ILE A 51 -15.49 11.53 -2.29
C ILE A 51 -16.76 10.86 -1.75
N ALA A 52 -16.86 9.55 -1.98
CA ALA A 52 -17.91 8.73 -1.38
C ALA A 52 -17.79 8.67 0.15
N ASN A 53 -18.92 8.79 0.84
CA ASN A 53 -18.97 8.58 2.28
C ASN A 53 -18.71 7.09 2.62
N PRO A 54 -18.59 6.72 3.91
CA PRO A 54 -18.38 5.32 4.30
C PRO A 54 -19.47 4.34 3.85
N ALA A 55 -20.67 4.84 3.53
CA ALA A 55 -21.76 4.04 2.97
C ALA A 55 -21.68 3.89 1.43
N GLY A 56 -20.63 4.41 0.80
CA GLY A 56 -20.42 4.34 -0.66
C GLY A 56 -21.18 5.41 -1.46
N ASN A 57 -21.92 6.30 -0.80
CA ASN A 57 -22.67 7.35 -1.48
C ASN A 57 -21.75 8.52 -1.83
N VAL A 58 -21.67 8.87 -3.11
CA VAL A 58 -20.90 10.03 -3.60
C VAL A 58 -21.46 11.31 -2.99
N ILE A 59 -20.62 12.04 -2.25
CA ILE A 59 -21.01 13.33 -1.68
C ILE A 59 -20.93 14.39 -2.79
N LYS A 60 -22.02 15.11 -3.01
CA LYS A 60 -22.04 16.24 -3.94
C LYS A 60 -21.29 17.43 -3.35
N ILE A 61 -20.42 18.01 -4.16
CA ILE A 61 -19.58 19.16 -3.81
C ILE A 61 -19.75 20.25 -4.88
N PRO A 62 -19.47 21.54 -4.58
CA PRO A 62 -19.43 22.56 -5.62
C PRO A 62 -18.42 22.20 -6.71
N CYS A 63 -18.75 22.41 -7.98
CA CYS A 63 -17.85 22.06 -9.10
C CYS A 63 -16.53 22.84 -9.13
N SER A 64 -16.45 23.97 -8.42
CA SER A 64 -15.21 24.73 -8.21
C SER A 64 -14.27 24.09 -7.16
N CYS A 65 -14.67 22.98 -6.55
CA CYS A 65 -13.92 22.28 -5.54
C CYS A 65 -13.36 20.95 -6.07
N PRO A 66 -12.11 20.58 -5.70
CA PRO A 66 -11.16 21.37 -4.91
C PRO A 66 -10.63 22.61 -5.67
N PRO A 67 -10.12 23.63 -4.96
CA PRO A 67 -9.50 24.80 -5.61
C PRO A 67 -8.22 24.40 -6.36
N ASP A 68 -7.68 25.32 -7.15
CA ASP A 68 -6.31 25.19 -7.64
C ASP A 68 -5.30 25.04 -6.48
N ARG A 69 -4.32 24.14 -6.64
CA ARG A 69 -3.37 23.78 -5.57
C ARG A 69 -2.47 24.95 -5.19
N ALA A 70 -2.03 25.77 -6.15
CA ALA A 70 -1.19 26.93 -5.84
C ALA A 70 -1.97 27.98 -5.03
N SER A 71 -3.23 28.23 -5.42
CA SER A 71 -4.17 29.11 -4.72
C SER A 71 -4.47 28.64 -3.29
N PHE A 72 -4.62 27.33 -3.10
CA PHE A 72 -4.77 26.72 -1.78
C PHE A 72 -3.51 26.87 -0.92
N LEU A 73 -2.32 26.57 -1.46
CA LEU A 73 -1.05 26.71 -0.75
C LEU A 73 -0.79 28.16 -0.32
N GLN A 74 -1.14 29.13 -1.17
CA GLN A 74 -1.06 30.55 -0.81
C GLN A 74 -1.94 30.88 0.41
N SER A 75 -3.17 30.34 0.42
CA SER A 75 -4.13 30.55 1.52
C SER A 75 -3.66 29.86 2.81
N LEU A 76 -3.15 28.63 2.69
CA LEU A 76 -2.56 27.88 3.80
C LEU A 76 -1.36 28.62 4.38
N ASN A 77 -0.48 29.16 3.53
CA ASN A 77 0.68 29.92 3.95
C ASN A 77 0.28 31.21 4.71
N ALA A 78 -0.75 31.91 4.24
CA ALA A 78 -1.28 33.07 4.93
C ALA A 78 -1.83 32.70 6.32
N ASN A 79 -2.56 31.58 6.44
CA ASN A 79 -3.10 31.11 7.71
C ASN A 79 -1.98 30.73 8.71
N VAL A 80 -0.98 29.99 8.25
CA VAL A 80 0.15 29.54 9.08
C VAL A 80 0.99 30.73 9.56
N ASN A 81 1.29 31.68 8.66
CA ASN A 81 2.00 32.91 9.04
C ASN A 81 1.21 33.76 10.05
N ALA A 82 -0.13 33.73 9.99
CA ALA A 82 -0.98 34.43 10.94
C ALA A 82 -1.24 33.66 12.26
N GLY A 83 -0.88 32.37 12.33
CA GLY A 83 -1.23 31.47 13.44
C GLY A 83 -2.74 31.21 13.59
N LYS A 84 -3.54 31.63 12.61
CA LYS A 84 -5.01 31.52 12.58
C LYS A 84 -5.52 31.59 11.16
N VAL A 85 -6.74 31.14 10.93
CA VAL A 85 -7.38 31.26 9.62
C VAL A 85 -7.68 32.73 9.34
N VAL A 86 -7.07 33.33 8.31
CA VAL A 86 -7.19 34.78 8.04
C VAL A 86 -8.64 35.19 7.78
N ASN A 87 -9.40 34.31 7.13
CA ASN A 87 -10.81 34.50 6.80
C ASN A 87 -11.78 33.98 7.88
N ASN A 88 -11.26 33.36 8.95
CA ASN A 88 -12.03 32.97 10.13
C ASN A 88 -11.15 33.04 11.39
N PRO A 89 -10.80 34.26 11.87
CA PRO A 89 -9.74 34.45 12.87
C PRO A 89 -9.98 33.82 14.24
N SER A 90 -11.20 33.34 14.53
CA SER A 90 -11.53 32.60 15.74
C SER A 90 -10.97 31.18 15.75
N VAL A 91 -10.51 30.67 14.60
CA VAL A 91 -9.90 29.35 14.46
C VAL A 91 -8.38 29.50 14.37
N SER A 92 -7.68 29.11 15.42
CA SER A 92 -6.22 29.03 15.44
C SER A 92 -5.73 27.86 14.60
N VAL A 93 -4.55 28.01 13.98
CA VAL A 93 -3.90 26.94 13.22
C VAL A 93 -2.45 26.78 13.64
N THR A 94 -1.95 25.56 13.56
CA THR A 94 -0.52 25.26 13.75
C THR A 94 -0.08 24.32 12.64
N PHE A 95 1.12 24.52 12.12
CA PHE A 95 1.69 23.68 11.06
C PHE A 95 3.06 23.17 11.50
N PRO A 96 3.08 22.20 12.43
CA PRO A 96 4.32 21.61 12.88
C PRO A 96 5.01 20.87 11.72
N THR A 97 6.33 20.81 11.77
CA THR A 97 7.18 20.31 10.68
C THR A 97 7.79 18.95 10.99
N ASP A 98 7.68 18.46 12.22
CA ASP A 98 8.12 17.12 12.56
C ASP A 98 7.14 16.04 12.04
N ASP A 99 7.57 14.79 12.11
CA ASP A 99 6.85 13.64 11.57
C ASP A 99 6.01 12.88 12.60
N SER A 100 5.80 13.45 13.79
CA SER A 100 4.93 12.82 14.77
C SER A 100 3.50 12.71 14.26
N LYS A 101 2.78 11.69 14.74
CA LYS A 101 1.36 11.48 14.46
C LYS A 101 0.54 12.75 14.74
N ASP A 102 0.81 13.40 15.86
CA ASP A 102 0.13 14.63 16.26
C ASP A 102 0.43 15.77 15.29
N SER A 103 1.67 15.89 14.81
CA SER A 103 2.05 16.88 13.82
C SER A 103 1.42 16.64 12.45
N GLN A 104 1.34 15.39 12.02
CA GLN A 104 0.63 15.02 10.78
C GLN A 104 -0.87 15.32 10.87
N LEU A 105 -1.49 15.03 12.01
CA LEU A 105 -2.89 15.37 12.26
C LEU A 105 -3.13 16.87 12.29
N ALA A 106 -2.26 17.63 12.94
CA ALA A 106 -2.33 19.09 13.00
C ALA A 106 -2.22 19.71 11.59
N ARG A 107 -1.32 19.19 10.73
CA ARG A 107 -1.21 19.62 9.33
C ARG A 107 -2.47 19.32 8.53
N LEU A 108 -3.02 18.11 8.65
CA LEU A 108 -4.26 17.71 7.98
C LEU A 108 -5.47 18.53 8.45
N GLN A 109 -5.60 18.75 9.75
CA GLN A 109 -6.64 19.61 10.32
C GLN A 109 -6.51 21.04 9.81
N THR A 110 -5.29 21.59 9.79
CA THR A 110 -5.03 22.92 9.25
C THR A 110 -5.35 23.02 7.76
N ALA A 111 -5.06 21.97 6.99
CA ALA A 111 -5.41 21.90 5.57
C ALA A 111 -6.94 21.87 5.36
N ILE A 112 -7.67 21.04 6.13
CA ILE A 112 -9.14 20.95 6.09
C ILE A 112 -9.79 22.28 6.47
N VAL A 113 -9.35 22.89 7.57
CA VAL A 113 -9.89 24.17 8.04
C VAL A 113 -9.58 25.29 7.05
N THR A 114 -8.39 25.31 6.45
CA THR A 114 -8.06 26.26 5.37
C THR A 114 -9.01 26.10 4.21
N LEU A 115 -9.23 24.86 3.75
CA LEU A 115 -10.12 24.52 2.65
C LEU A 115 -11.57 25.00 2.90
N GLN A 116 -12.08 24.79 4.11
CA GLN A 116 -13.44 25.15 4.51
C GLN A 116 -13.66 26.66 4.69
N ASN A 117 -12.59 27.45 4.82
CA ASN A 117 -12.67 28.88 5.13
C ASN A 117 -12.01 29.77 4.06
N LEU A 118 -11.84 29.28 2.83
CA LEU A 118 -11.17 30.01 1.75
C LEU A 118 -11.78 31.40 1.46
N ASN A 119 -13.09 31.57 1.61
CA ASN A 119 -13.81 32.81 1.30
C ASN A 119 -14.61 33.38 2.50
N GLY A 120 -14.27 32.95 3.73
CA GLY A 120 -14.96 33.36 4.95
C GLY A 120 -15.37 32.18 5.83
N PRO A 121 -15.97 32.43 7.02
CA PRO A 121 -16.33 31.37 7.96
C PRO A 121 -17.26 30.33 7.33
N GLY A 122 -16.77 29.10 7.16
CA GLY A 122 -17.49 28.00 6.52
C GLY A 122 -17.80 28.20 5.03
N LYS A 123 -17.24 29.24 4.39
CA LYS A 123 -17.44 29.56 2.98
C LYS A 123 -16.22 29.14 2.18
N GLY A 124 -16.09 27.84 1.95
CA GLY A 124 -14.99 27.26 1.20
C GLY A 124 -15.38 25.91 0.61
N CYS A 125 -14.38 25.11 0.29
CA CYS A 125 -14.62 23.78 -0.22
C CYS A 125 -14.86 22.80 0.95
N PRO A 126 -15.91 21.95 0.86
CA PRO A 126 -16.17 20.95 1.89
C PRO A 126 -15.02 19.94 1.92
N ALA A 127 -14.75 19.33 3.07
CA ALA A 127 -13.66 18.37 3.21
C ALA A 127 -13.79 17.16 2.25
N ALA A 128 -15.03 16.80 1.88
CA ALA A 128 -15.35 15.76 0.89
C ALA A 128 -14.86 16.08 -0.54
N SER A 129 -14.40 17.31 -0.81
CA SER A 129 -13.72 17.67 -2.06
C SER A 129 -12.24 17.25 -2.11
N THR A 130 -11.76 16.59 -1.04
CA THR A 130 -10.38 16.13 -0.90
C THR A 130 -10.36 14.81 -0.14
N THR A 131 -9.24 14.09 -0.22
CA THR A 131 -8.98 12.86 0.53
C THR A 131 -8.52 13.13 1.97
N PHE A 132 -8.48 14.38 2.44
CA PHE A 132 -7.89 14.74 3.72
C PHE A 132 -8.58 14.07 4.93
N LEU A 133 -9.89 13.86 4.90
CA LEU A 133 -10.59 13.14 5.98
C LEU A 133 -10.20 11.65 6.03
N VAL A 134 -10.01 11.03 4.86
CA VAL A 134 -9.54 9.65 4.76
C VAL A 134 -8.10 9.56 5.29
N GLN A 135 -7.24 10.49 4.89
CA GLN A 135 -5.86 10.56 5.37
C GLN A 135 -5.77 10.84 6.87
N GLN A 136 -6.61 11.73 7.39
CA GLN A 136 -6.71 12.01 8.82
C GLN A 136 -7.06 10.74 9.59
N LYS A 137 -8.04 9.97 9.11
CA LYS A 137 -8.40 8.68 9.71
C LYS A 137 -7.23 7.69 9.66
N VAL A 138 -6.53 7.60 8.54
CA VAL A 138 -5.34 6.73 8.39
C VAL A 138 -4.25 7.09 9.40
N VAL A 139 -3.95 8.38 9.59
CA VAL A 139 -2.97 8.85 10.58
C VAL A 139 -3.47 8.64 12.01
N GLN A 140 -4.76 8.89 12.30
CA GLN A 140 -5.39 8.64 13.61
C GLN A 140 -5.34 7.17 14.02
N ASP A 141 -5.49 6.26 13.06
CA ASP A 141 -5.49 4.82 13.29
C ASP A 141 -4.06 4.25 13.46
N GLY A 142 -3.02 5.12 13.44
CA GLY A 142 -1.63 4.77 13.76
C GLY A 142 -0.69 4.64 12.56
N THR A 143 -1.20 4.85 11.35
CA THR A 143 -0.42 4.79 10.11
C THR A 143 0.39 6.08 9.93
N VAL A 144 1.49 6.23 10.67
CA VAL A 144 2.39 7.39 10.48
C VAL A 144 3.20 7.21 9.19
N VAL A 145 3.16 8.22 8.32
CA VAL A 145 4.16 8.37 7.25
C VAL A 145 5.43 8.90 7.92
N SER A 146 6.24 8.02 8.52
CA SER A 146 7.52 8.42 9.10
C SER A 146 8.57 8.56 7.99
N THR A 147 9.21 9.73 7.89
CA THR A 147 10.46 9.89 7.15
C THR A 147 11.61 9.34 8.01
N PRO A 148 12.60 8.60 7.47
CA PRO A 148 13.78 8.22 8.24
C PRO A 148 14.65 9.45 8.51
N ALA A 149 15.06 9.64 9.76
CA ALA A 149 16.02 10.66 10.14
C ALA A 149 17.38 10.40 9.46
N ALA A 150 17.94 11.44 8.84
CA ALA A 150 19.28 11.39 8.26
C ALA A 150 20.35 11.43 9.36
N SER A 151 21.18 10.38 9.42
CA SER A 151 22.65 10.48 9.47
C SER A 151 23.28 9.10 9.61
N SER A 152 23.72 8.53 8.49
CA SER A 152 25.02 7.87 8.38
C SER A 152 25.38 7.85 6.91
N THR A 153 26.48 8.52 6.58
CA THR A 153 27.11 8.52 5.27
C THR A 153 27.44 7.09 4.85
N LEU A 154 26.60 6.52 3.98
CA LEU A 154 26.99 5.40 3.14
C LEU A 154 26.55 5.70 1.70
N THR A 155 27.52 5.54 0.83
CA THR A 155 27.52 5.65 -0.62
C THR A 155 26.33 4.93 -1.28
N PRO A 156 25.84 5.41 -2.44
CA PRO A 156 24.63 4.87 -3.07
C PRO A 156 24.92 3.48 -3.63
N ARG A 157 24.35 2.44 -3.02
CA ARG A 157 24.28 1.12 -3.63
C ARG A 157 23.13 1.14 -4.65
N SER A 158 23.51 1.25 -5.91
CA SER A 158 22.65 0.89 -7.04
C SER A 158 22.09 -0.53 -6.84
N SER A 159 20.78 -0.70 -7.04
CA SER A 159 20.06 -2.00 -7.16
C SER A 159 19.72 -2.75 -5.86
N GLY A 160 18.79 -2.25 -5.05
CA GLY A 160 18.35 -2.95 -3.83
C GLY A 160 16.92 -2.64 -3.38
N ILE A 161 15.92 -2.81 -4.25
CA ILE A 161 14.51 -2.85 -3.83
C ILE A 161 14.08 -4.31 -3.86
N ASP A 162 13.58 -4.83 -2.76
CA ASP A 162 12.97 -6.16 -2.73
C ASP A 162 11.65 -6.16 -3.53
N THR A 163 11.75 -6.69 -4.74
CA THR A 163 10.67 -6.76 -5.72
C THR A 163 9.51 -7.66 -5.27
N SER A 164 9.74 -8.54 -4.29
CA SER A 164 8.71 -9.40 -3.69
C SER A 164 7.71 -8.61 -2.84
N LEU A 165 8.09 -7.41 -2.39
CA LEU A 165 7.28 -6.52 -1.57
C LEU A 165 6.38 -5.60 -2.42
N VAL A 166 6.47 -5.68 -3.75
CA VAL A 166 5.62 -4.94 -4.68
C VAL A 166 4.27 -5.66 -4.83
N PRO A 167 3.15 -5.03 -4.45
CA PRO A 167 1.84 -5.68 -4.51
C PRO A 167 1.46 -6.15 -5.92
N GLY A 168 0.83 -7.33 -6.00
CA GLY A 168 0.32 -7.87 -7.26
C GLY A 168 -0.97 -7.17 -7.70
N PHE A 169 -1.09 -6.86 -9.01
CA PHE A 169 -2.24 -6.12 -9.55
C PHE A 169 -3.59 -6.84 -9.37
N GLY A 170 -3.59 -8.18 -9.27
CA GLY A 170 -4.78 -8.98 -8.96
C GLY A 170 -5.90 -8.97 -10.01
N VAL A 171 -5.70 -8.30 -11.15
CA VAL A 171 -6.61 -8.27 -12.31
C VAL A 171 -5.79 -8.52 -13.56
N SER A 172 -6.30 -9.34 -14.48
CA SER A 172 -5.68 -9.54 -15.80
C SER A 172 -6.01 -8.36 -16.72
N PRO A 173 -5.05 -7.88 -17.54
CA PRO A 173 -5.36 -6.90 -18.58
C PRO A 173 -6.35 -7.45 -19.59
N GLY A 174 -7.14 -6.57 -20.21
CA GLY A 174 -7.92 -6.93 -21.39
C GLY A 174 -9.17 -7.78 -21.15
N VAL A 175 -9.68 -7.85 -19.91
CA VAL A 175 -10.89 -8.62 -19.61
C VAL A 175 -12.10 -7.98 -20.29
N ASN A 176 -12.88 -8.76 -21.04
CA ASN A 176 -14.13 -8.37 -21.72
C ASN A 176 -14.06 -7.02 -22.48
N PRO A 177 -13.26 -6.93 -23.56
CA PRO A 177 -13.15 -5.71 -24.34
C PRO A 177 -14.49 -5.34 -24.99
N THR A 178 -14.93 -4.08 -24.83
CA THR A 178 -16.20 -3.60 -25.39
C THR A 178 -16.09 -3.13 -26.84
N GLY A 179 -14.91 -3.22 -27.47
CA GLY A 179 -14.64 -2.71 -28.81
C GLY A 179 -14.41 -1.18 -28.88
N THR A 180 -14.64 -0.44 -27.78
CA THR A 180 -14.41 1.02 -27.68
C THR A 180 -13.04 1.40 -27.08
N GLY A 181 -12.22 0.41 -26.75
CA GLY A 181 -10.94 0.60 -26.05
C GLY A 181 -11.01 0.44 -24.52
N ASP A 182 -12.21 0.16 -23.99
CA ASP A 182 -12.47 -0.10 -22.57
C ASP A 182 -12.63 -1.61 -22.28
N CYS A 183 -12.17 -2.00 -21.10
CA CYS A 183 -12.18 -3.35 -20.57
C CYS A 183 -12.74 -3.33 -19.14
N ASP A 184 -13.07 -4.51 -18.62
CA ASP A 184 -13.58 -4.72 -17.27
C ASP A 184 -12.44 -4.63 -16.24
N GLY A 185 -12.58 -3.70 -15.30
CA GLY A 185 -11.76 -3.61 -14.09
C GLY A 185 -12.44 -4.25 -12.88
N THR A 186 -12.00 -3.88 -11.68
CA THR A 186 -12.62 -4.37 -10.45
C THR A 186 -14.05 -3.84 -10.31
N THR A 187 -14.90 -4.56 -9.58
CA THR A 187 -16.22 -4.07 -9.18
C THR A 187 -16.12 -2.98 -8.11
N ASN A 188 -16.93 -1.94 -8.23
CA ASN A 188 -17.09 -0.92 -7.20
C ASN A 188 -17.86 -1.48 -5.99
N ALA A 189 -18.03 -0.67 -4.94
CA ALA A 189 -18.76 -1.06 -3.74
C ALA A 189 -20.25 -1.43 -3.99
N ALA A 190 -20.82 -1.01 -5.13
CA ALA A 190 -22.17 -1.37 -5.57
C ALA A 190 -22.21 -2.67 -6.39
N GLY A 191 -21.08 -3.38 -6.52
CA GLY A 191 -20.98 -4.61 -7.31
C GLY A 191 -20.93 -4.38 -8.82
N GLN A 192 -20.85 -3.13 -9.28
CA GLN A 192 -20.80 -2.80 -10.70
C GLN A 192 -19.36 -2.85 -11.20
N VAL A 193 -19.13 -3.51 -12.33
CA VAL A 193 -17.82 -3.58 -12.97
C VAL A 193 -17.40 -2.19 -13.46
N VAL A 194 -16.25 -1.69 -13.00
CA VAL A 194 -15.71 -0.40 -13.43
C VAL A 194 -15.02 -0.58 -14.78
N LYS A 195 -15.42 0.21 -15.77
CA LYS A 195 -14.73 0.25 -17.07
C LYS A 195 -13.39 0.97 -16.94
N ILE A 196 -12.34 0.34 -17.45
CA ILE A 196 -10.97 0.84 -17.44
C ILE A 196 -10.39 0.77 -18.86
N PRO A 197 -9.37 1.56 -19.21
CA PRO A 197 -8.68 1.38 -20.49
C PRO A 197 -8.13 -0.05 -20.60
N CYS A 198 -8.28 -0.71 -21.75
CA CYS A 198 -7.78 -2.08 -21.94
C CYS A 198 -6.26 -2.23 -21.82
N SER A 199 -5.53 -1.12 -21.85
CA SER A 199 -4.09 -1.07 -21.56
C SER A 199 -3.76 -1.10 -20.05
N CYS A 200 -4.78 -1.20 -19.21
CA CYS A 200 -4.71 -1.23 -17.75
C CYS A 200 -5.37 -2.52 -17.20
N PRO A 201 -4.79 -3.15 -16.15
CA PRO A 201 -3.45 -2.89 -15.65
C PRO A 201 -2.39 -3.21 -16.72
N PRO A 202 -1.17 -2.66 -16.63
CA PRO A 202 -0.11 -3.02 -17.57
C PRO A 202 0.17 -4.53 -17.50
N ASP A 203 0.18 -5.18 -18.65
CA ASP A 203 0.37 -6.63 -18.78
C ASP A 203 1.70 -7.10 -18.17
N ARG A 204 1.60 -8.06 -17.23
CA ARG A 204 2.75 -8.71 -16.58
C ARG A 204 3.49 -9.70 -17.50
N ASN A 205 2.94 -10.07 -18.65
CA ASN A 205 3.48 -11.13 -19.51
C ASN A 205 4.24 -10.63 -20.75
N ILE A 206 4.27 -9.32 -21.03
CA ILE A 206 5.01 -8.76 -22.16
C ILE A 206 6.42 -8.34 -21.70
N SER A 207 7.37 -9.29 -21.75
CA SER A 207 8.76 -9.16 -21.25
C SER A 207 9.51 -7.87 -21.64
N SER A 208 9.16 -7.22 -22.75
CA SER A 208 9.83 -5.99 -23.21
C SER A 208 9.27 -4.69 -22.61
N ARG A 209 7.97 -4.61 -22.31
CA ARG A 209 7.35 -3.43 -21.67
C ARG A 209 7.33 -3.53 -20.14
N LEU A 210 7.40 -4.76 -19.61
CA LEU A 210 7.50 -5.00 -18.17
C LEU A 210 8.83 -4.50 -17.60
N HIS A 211 9.94 -4.76 -18.29
CA HIS A 211 11.24 -4.21 -17.92
C HIS A 211 11.23 -2.67 -17.86
N ALA A 212 10.50 -2.00 -18.75
CA ALA A 212 10.39 -0.55 -18.73
C ALA A 212 9.51 -0.03 -17.59
N LYS A 213 8.37 -0.67 -17.31
CA LYS A 213 7.41 -0.21 -16.28
C LYS A 213 7.77 -0.63 -14.85
N TYR A 214 8.39 -1.80 -14.68
CA TYR A 214 8.95 -2.23 -13.41
C TYR A 214 10.20 -1.41 -13.06
N LYS A 215 11.00 -1.05 -14.07
CA LYS A 215 12.06 -0.03 -13.94
C LYS A 215 11.48 1.31 -13.53
N TYR A 216 10.31 1.72 -14.01
CA TYR A 216 9.63 2.94 -13.54
C TYR A 216 9.31 2.91 -12.05
N TYR A 217 8.78 1.78 -11.55
CA TYR A 217 8.52 1.61 -10.12
C TYR A 217 9.80 1.69 -9.31
N CYS A 218 10.84 0.93 -9.69
CA CYS A 218 12.13 0.96 -9.02
C CYS A 218 12.82 2.33 -9.12
N THR A 219 12.64 3.06 -10.23
CA THR A 219 13.19 4.41 -10.40
C THR A 219 12.45 5.41 -9.51
N ASN A 220 11.13 5.31 -9.38
CA ASN A 220 10.35 6.17 -8.48
C ASN A 220 10.78 5.96 -7.02
N VAL A 221 10.91 4.70 -6.61
CA VAL A 221 11.33 4.35 -5.25
C VAL A 221 12.77 4.80 -4.99
N ALA A 222 13.69 4.58 -5.94
CA ALA A 222 15.08 5.04 -5.82
C ALA A 222 15.19 6.58 -5.81
N ALA A 223 14.30 7.28 -6.50
CA ALA A 223 14.22 8.74 -6.49
C ALA A 223 13.54 9.29 -5.22
N GLY A 224 12.75 8.48 -4.50
CA GLY A 224 11.91 8.92 -3.38
C GLY A 224 10.69 9.75 -3.82
N PHE A 225 10.42 9.81 -5.13
CA PHE A 225 9.28 10.50 -5.72
C PHE A 225 8.92 9.87 -7.06
N VAL A 226 7.69 10.08 -7.53
CA VAL A 226 7.27 9.60 -8.84
C VAL A 226 7.99 10.39 -9.93
N VAL A 227 8.81 9.76 -10.76
CA VAL A 227 9.66 10.50 -11.72
C VAL A 227 8.84 11.25 -12.79
N ASN A 228 7.64 10.77 -13.11
CA ASN A 228 6.69 11.44 -14.01
C ASN A 228 5.75 12.43 -13.30
N ASN A 229 5.86 12.55 -11.98
CA ASN A 229 5.19 13.55 -11.17
C ASN A 229 6.02 13.82 -9.89
N PRO A 230 7.16 14.55 -10.00
CA PRO A 230 8.15 14.66 -8.92
C PRO A 230 7.62 15.32 -7.64
N SER A 231 6.49 16.01 -7.74
CA SER A 231 5.75 16.58 -6.61
C SER A 231 5.17 15.51 -5.67
N VAL A 232 5.03 14.26 -6.15
CA VAL A 232 4.51 13.15 -5.37
C VAL A 232 5.65 12.31 -4.81
N LYS A 233 5.92 12.47 -3.52
CA LYS A 233 6.90 11.64 -2.81
C LYS A 233 6.37 10.23 -2.62
N VAL A 234 7.26 9.26 -2.70
CA VAL A 234 6.96 7.86 -2.43
C VAL A 234 7.99 7.32 -1.45
N SER A 235 7.52 6.56 -0.48
CA SER A 235 8.36 5.77 0.41
C SER A 235 8.08 4.30 0.16
N PHE A 236 9.13 3.48 0.25
CA PHE A 236 9.03 2.03 0.11
C PHE A 236 9.68 1.40 1.34
N PRO A 237 9.01 1.47 2.51
CA PRO A 237 9.53 0.85 3.70
C PRO A 237 9.53 -0.68 3.54
N GLU A 238 10.61 -1.31 3.99
CA GLU A 238 10.85 -2.74 3.78
C GLU A 238 10.28 -3.59 4.91
N ASP A 239 10.01 -3.00 6.08
CA ASP A 239 9.39 -3.70 7.19
C ASP A 239 7.93 -4.09 6.86
N ASN A 240 7.35 -4.92 7.71
CA ASN A 240 6.04 -5.50 7.47
C ASN A 240 5.01 -5.08 8.47
N SER A 241 5.24 -3.94 9.11
CA SER A 241 4.15 -3.24 9.75
C SER A 241 3.01 -3.05 8.75
N LYS A 242 1.80 -3.03 9.30
CA LYS A 242 0.59 -2.64 8.58
C LYS A 242 0.82 -1.34 7.80
N ASP A 243 1.53 -0.41 8.40
CA ASP A 243 1.86 0.90 7.85
C ASP A 243 2.79 0.80 6.65
N SER A 244 3.82 -0.04 6.72
CA SER A 244 4.74 -0.27 5.61
C SER A 244 4.10 -1.02 4.44
N GLN A 245 3.18 -1.95 4.71
CA GLN A 245 2.38 -2.58 3.66
C GLN A 245 1.43 -1.58 2.99
N LEU A 246 0.76 -0.73 3.76
CA LEU A 246 -0.05 0.36 3.21
C LEU A 246 0.78 1.34 2.39
N ALA A 247 1.96 1.73 2.88
CA ALA A 247 2.86 2.66 2.20
C ALA A 247 3.33 2.09 0.85
N ARG A 248 3.75 0.83 0.79
CA ARG A 248 4.13 0.16 -0.46
C ARG A 248 2.98 0.09 -1.46
N LEU A 249 1.78 -0.18 -0.96
CA LEU A 249 0.56 -0.28 -1.76
C LEU A 249 0.06 1.08 -2.25
N GLN A 250 0.17 2.13 -1.42
CA GLN A 250 -0.07 3.52 -1.80
C GLN A 250 0.93 3.95 -2.89
N THR A 251 2.21 3.63 -2.71
CA THR A 251 3.28 3.87 -3.70
C THR A 251 2.99 3.15 -5.03
N ALA A 252 2.43 1.94 -4.99
CA ALA A 252 1.98 1.20 -6.16
C ALA A 252 0.79 1.88 -6.87
N ILE A 253 -0.24 2.28 -6.14
CA ILE A 253 -1.41 2.98 -6.69
C ILE A 253 -0.98 4.29 -7.36
N VAL A 254 -0.20 5.10 -6.66
CA VAL A 254 0.22 6.42 -7.13
C VAL A 254 1.17 6.31 -8.33
N THR A 255 2.10 5.35 -8.31
CA THR A 255 2.95 5.08 -9.48
C THR A 255 2.10 4.69 -10.69
N LEU A 256 1.09 3.84 -10.48
CA LEU A 256 0.19 3.39 -11.54
C LEU A 256 -0.60 4.54 -12.18
N GLN A 257 -1.10 5.47 -11.35
CA GLN A 257 -1.88 6.64 -11.75
C GLN A 257 -1.06 7.71 -12.47
N ASN A 258 0.27 7.67 -12.36
CA ASN A 258 1.16 8.68 -12.92
C ASN A 258 2.10 8.13 -14.01
N LEU A 259 1.83 6.92 -14.53
CA LEU A 259 2.70 6.24 -15.49
C LEU A 259 3.04 7.06 -16.74
N ASN A 260 2.13 7.91 -17.24
CA ASN A 260 2.38 8.74 -18.43
C ASN A 260 2.29 10.25 -18.13
N GLY A 261 2.56 10.65 -16.88
CA GLY A 261 2.46 12.03 -16.40
C GLY A 261 1.37 12.22 -15.34
N PRO A 262 1.23 13.43 -14.75
CA PRO A 262 0.32 13.69 -13.64
C PRO A 262 -1.12 13.27 -13.95
N GLY A 263 -1.62 12.25 -13.24
CA GLY A 263 -2.97 11.71 -13.42
C GLY A 263 -3.24 11.01 -14.76
N LYS A 264 -2.22 10.78 -15.61
CA LYS A 264 -2.35 10.17 -16.94
C LYS A 264 -1.90 8.70 -16.97
N GLY A 265 -2.16 7.97 -15.89
CA GLY A 265 -1.84 6.55 -15.75
C GLY A 265 -3.08 5.67 -15.70
N CYS A 266 -2.90 4.46 -15.17
CA CYS A 266 -4.02 3.54 -15.00
C CYS A 266 -4.81 3.90 -13.72
N PRO A 267 -6.15 3.83 -13.76
CA PRO A 267 -6.97 4.07 -12.57
C PRO A 267 -6.75 2.93 -11.57
N ALA A 268 -6.92 3.20 -10.28
CA ALA A 268 -6.69 2.19 -9.25
C ALA A 268 -7.67 1.00 -9.34
N ALA A 269 -8.86 1.23 -9.92
CA ALA A 269 -9.85 0.20 -10.28
C ALA A 269 -9.36 -0.80 -11.35
N SER A 270 -8.21 -0.55 -11.98
CA SER A 270 -7.54 -1.54 -12.82
C SER A 270 -6.73 -2.57 -12.02
N THR A 271 -6.79 -2.50 -10.70
CA THR A 271 -6.06 -3.39 -9.80
C THR A 271 -6.92 -3.72 -8.60
N THR A 272 -6.57 -4.78 -7.87
CA THR A 272 -7.16 -5.10 -6.56
C THR A 272 -6.54 -4.29 -5.42
N PHE A 273 -5.74 -3.25 -5.69
CA PHE A 273 -5.02 -2.52 -4.66
C PHE A 273 -5.98 -1.88 -3.65
N LEU A 274 -7.12 -1.31 -4.06
CA LEU A 274 -8.07 -0.73 -3.10
C LEU A 274 -8.67 -1.79 -2.16
N ALA A 275 -8.94 -2.99 -2.68
CA ALA A 275 -9.41 -4.11 -1.86
C ALA A 275 -8.31 -4.63 -0.92
N GLN A 276 -7.06 -4.69 -1.39
CA GLN A 276 -5.90 -5.06 -0.56
C GLN A 276 -5.62 -4.01 0.51
N GLN A 277 -5.72 -2.72 0.19
CA GLN A 277 -5.61 -1.62 1.16
C GLN A 277 -6.64 -1.78 2.27
N LYS A 278 -7.89 -2.05 1.88
CA LYS A 278 -8.98 -2.29 2.82
C LYS A 278 -8.73 -3.53 3.68
N ALA A 279 -8.28 -4.63 3.10
CA ALA A 279 -7.93 -5.84 3.85
C ALA A 279 -6.80 -5.57 4.87
N ILE A 280 -5.76 -4.83 4.49
CA ILE A 280 -4.66 -4.50 5.40
C ILE A 280 -5.15 -3.54 6.50
N GLN A 281 -6.00 -2.56 6.16
CA GLN A 281 -6.63 -1.64 7.12
C GLN A 281 -7.56 -2.35 8.10
N ASP A 282 -8.31 -3.34 7.64
CA ASP A 282 -9.23 -4.12 8.46
C ASP A 282 -8.49 -5.21 9.27
N GLY A 283 -7.16 -5.32 9.13
CA GLY A 283 -6.33 -6.32 9.81
C GLY A 283 -6.58 -7.75 9.31
N THR A 284 -7.31 -7.90 8.21
CA THR A 284 -7.64 -9.17 7.55
C THR A 284 -6.64 -9.53 6.46
N ALA A 285 -5.67 -8.65 6.15
CA ALA A 285 -4.55 -8.99 5.28
C ALA A 285 -3.42 -9.67 6.05
N ALA A 286 -2.89 -10.75 5.47
CA ALA A 286 -1.75 -11.47 6.02
C ALA A 286 -0.51 -10.57 6.08
N PRO A 287 0.25 -10.57 7.20
CA PRO A 287 1.43 -9.74 7.33
C PRO A 287 2.56 -10.24 6.42
N ALA A 288 3.28 -9.30 5.79
CA ALA A 288 4.47 -9.58 4.99
C ALA A 288 5.68 -9.99 5.89
N PRO A 289 6.73 -10.65 5.38
CA PRO A 289 7.74 -11.36 6.19
C PRO A 289 8.86 -10.46 6.76
N ALA A 290 8.97 -10.34 8.09
CA ALA A 290 9.89 -9.44 8.82
C ALA A 290 11.38 -9.56 8.42
N ALA A 291 12.03 -8.41 8.16
CA ALA A 291 13.48 -8.30 8.01
C ALA A 291 14.18 -8.48 9.37
N SER A 292 15.10 -9.44 9.44
CA SER A 292 15.91 -9.72 10.65
C SER A 292 17.12 -8.77 10.70
N SER A 293 17.19 -7.93 11.72
CA SER A 293 18.34 -7.06 12.02
C SER A 293 19.43 -7.82 12.80
N ALA A 294 20.69 -7.54 12.46
CA ALA A 294 21.86 -8.29 12.85
C ALA A 294 22.40 -8.02 14.27
N ALA A 295 22.79 -9.13 14.91
CA ALA A 295 23.99 -9.39 15.75
C ALA A 295 24.35 -8.51 16.97
N ALA A 296 24.35 -9.15 18.15
CA ALA A 296 25.30 -8.92 19.24
C ALA A 296 26.27 -10.13 19.33
N PRO A 297 27.52 -9.96 19.81
CA PRO A 297 28.62 -10.88 19.53
C PRO A 297 28.64 -12.15 20.39
N ALA A 298 29.32 -13.16 19.84
CA ALA A 298 29.39 -14.55 20.25
C ALA A 298 29.99 -14.82 21.65
N PRO A 299 29.76 -16.04 22.15
CA PRO A 299 30.87 -16.87 22.59
C PRO A 299 30.99 -18.15 21.76
N THR A 300 32.24 -18.57 21.69
CA THR A 300 32.85 -19.62 20.90
C THR A 300 32.50 -21.04 21.35
N SER A 301 32.79 -21.99 20.44
CA SER A 301 33.11 -23.42 20.67
C SER A 301 31.88 -24.34 20.81
N VAL A 302 31.79 -25.54 20.21
CA VAL A 302 32.74 -26.49 19.59
C VAL A 302 31.99 -27.35 18.56
N SER A 303 32.73 -27.86 17.57
CA SER A 303 32.27 -28.73 16.48
C SER A 303 31.72 -30.09 16.91
N SER A 304 30.67 -30.56 16.22
CA SER A 304 30.52 -31.95 15.72
C SER A 304 29.44 -32.01 14.61
N PRO A 305 29.58 -32.90 13.60
CA PRO A 305 28.95 -32.76 12.29
C PRO A 305 27.59 -33.49 12.18
N VAL A 306 26.82 -33.15 11.11
CA VAL A 306 25.65 -33.83 10.48
C VAL A 306 24.34 -33.00 10.50
N PRO A 307 23.56 -32.89 9.40
CA PRO A 307 23.91 -32.72 7.99
C PRO A 307 23.37 -31.36 7.43
N THR A 308 23.94 -30.88 6.33
CA THR A 308 23.31 -29.88 5.47
C THR A 308 22.09 -30.49 4.79
N THR A 309 20.88 -30.22 5.28
CA THR A 309 19.66 -30.38 4.50
C THR A 309 18.93 -29.06 4.45
N SER A 310 19.18 -28.29 3.38
CA SER A 310 18.31 -27.21 2.91
C SER A 310 16.97 -27.76 2.39
N GLY A 311 16.31 -28.61 3.18
CA GLY A 311 15.07 -29.32 2.84
C GLY A 311 13.92 -28.88 3.73
N VAL A 312 12.71 -28.90 3.18
CA VAL A 312 11.46 -28.68 3.88
C VAL A 312 11.30 -29.74 4.97
N ASN A 313 11.03 -29.30 6.20
CA ASN A 313 10.60 -30.21 7.26
C ASN A 313 9.21 -30.76 6.92
N VAL A 314 9.13 -32.06 6.61
CA VAL A 314 7.90 -32.74 6.19
C VAL A 314 6.77 -32.61 7.22
N ALA A 315 7.11 -32.53 8.52
CA ALA A 315 6.12 -32.37 9.59
C ALA A 315 5.41 -31.00 9.55
N LEU A 316 6.00 -30.01 8.88
CA LEU A 316 5.42 -28.67 8.70
C LEU A 316 4.58 -28.56 7.41
N VAL A 317 4.60 -29.58 6.55
CA VAL A 317 3.83 -29.60 5.31
C VAL A 317 2.37 -29.93 5.65
N PRO A 318 1.40 -29.06 5.29
CA PRO A 318 0.00 -29.32 5.59
C PRO A 318 -0.50 -30.60 4.91
N GLU A 319 -1.38 -31.33 5.60
CA GLU A 319 -2.06 -32.51 5.06
C GLU A 319 -3.04 -32.11 3.96
N PHE A 320 -3.20 -32.91 2.90
CA PHE A 320 -4.22 -32.62 1.89
C PHE A 320 -5.64 -32.63 2.47
N GLY A 321 -5.89 -33.51 3.45
CA GLY A 321 -7.22 -33.66 4.07
C GLY A 321 -8.32 -34.08 3.10
N HIS A 322 -7.96 -34.53 1.90
CA HIS A 322 -8.86 -35.04 0.86
C HIS A 322 -8.15 -36.16 0.09
N ALA A 323 -8.86 -37.22 -0.26
CA ALA A 323 -8.30 -38.34 -1.01
C ALA A 323 -8.49 -38.14 -2.53
N ALA A 324 -7.56 -38.64 -3.33
CA ALA A 324 -7.71 -38.66 -4.78
C ALA A 324 -8.71 -39.71 -5.22
N GLY A 325 -9.30 -39.54 -6.42
CA GLY A 325 -10.13 -40.57 -7.03
C GLY A 325 -11.53 -40.75 -6.42
N LEU A 326 -12.02 -39.81 -5.62
CA LEU A 326 -13.35 -39.93 -5.00
C LEU A 326 -14.47 -39.78 -6.03
N ASN A 327 -15.42 -40.72 -6.04
CA ASN A 327 -16.63 -40.72 -6.89
C ASN A 327 -16.35 -40.34 -8.36
N PRO A 328 -15.58 -41.15 -9.10
CA PRO A 328 -15.26 -40.85 -10.48
C PRO A 328 -16.53 -40.83 -11.35
N THR A 329 -16.67 -39.82 -12.20
CA THR A 329 -17.81 -39.67 -13.12
C THR A 329 -17.69 -40.54 -14.38
N GLY A 330 -16.53 -41.14 -14.61
CA GLY A 330 -16.18 -41.82 -15.87
C GLY A 330 -15.69 -40.89 -16.98
N THR A 331 -15.71 -39.56 -16.79
CA THR A 331 -15.21 -38.56 -17.76
C THR A 331 -13.81 -38.03 -17.42
N GLY A 332 -13.17 -38.56 -16.38
CA GLY A 332 -11.87 -38.10 -15.86
C GLY A 332 -11.97 -37.15 -14.65
N ASP A 333 -13.19 -36.81 -14.24
CA ASP A 333 -13.48 -35.94 -13.09
C ASP A 333 -13.89 -36.75 -11.86
N CYS A 334 -13.46 -36.26 -10.70
CA CYS A 334 -13.73 -36.80 -9.38
C CYS A 334 -14.25 -35.68 -8.46
N ASP A 335 -14.81 -36.08 -7.32
CA ASP A 335 -15.29 -35.16 -6.30
C ASP A 335 -14.11 -34.52 -5.55
N GLY A 336 -14.02 -33.19 -5.60
CA GLY A 336 -13.18 -32.37 -4.75
C GLY A 336 -13.91 -31.97 -3.46
N ILE A 337 -13.42 -30.94 -2.79
CA ILE A 337 -14.07 -30.38 -1.60
C ILE A 337 -15.39 -29.70 -1.96
N THR A 338 -16.27 -29.61 -0.96
CA THR A 338 -17.51 -28.85 -1.02
C THR A 338 -17.24 -27.35 -0.85
N ASN A 339 -17.84 -26.51 -1.68
CA ASN A 339 -17.80 -25.05 -1.53
C ASN A 339 -18.73 -24.56 -0.41
N ASP A 340 -18.69 -23.26 -0.10
CA ASP A 340 -19.55 -22.65 0.94
C ASP A 340 -21.06 -22.77 0.64
N ALA A 341 -21.44 -23.01 -0.62
CA ALA A 341 -22.82 -23.24 -1.04
C ALA A 341 -23.25 -24.72 -0.91
N GLY A 342 -22.42 -25.60 -0.34
CA GLY A 342 -22.73 -27.02 -0.19
C GLY A 342 -22.56 -27.84 -1.48
N GLN A 343 -21.98 -27.27 -2.53
CA GLN A 343 -21.79 -27.95 -3.81
C GLN A 343 -20.40 -28.58 -3.89
N VAL A 344 -20.32 -29.84 -4.31
CA VAL A 344 -19.05 -30.53 -4.57
C VAL A 344 -18.40 -29.98 -5.83
N ILE A 345 -17.17 -29.47 -5.71
CA ILE A 345 -16.40 -28.99 -6.86
C ILE A 345 -15.78 -30.20 -7.57
N LYS A 346 -15.97 -30.32 -8.88
CA LYS A 346 -15.32 -31.36 -9.68
C LYS A 346 -13.85 -31.01 -9.93
N VAL A 347 -12.99 -32.01 -9.76
CA VAL A 347 -11.53 -31.90 -9.95
C VAL A 347 -11.02 -33.09 -10.78
N PRO A 348 -9.87 -33.01 -11.45
CA PRO A 348 -9.30 -34.17 -12.12
C PRO A 348 -9.07 -35.32 -11.13
N CYS A 349 -9.37 -36.56 -11.54
CA CYS A 349 -9.22 -37.72 -10.64
C CYS A 349 -7.78 -38.01 -10.16
N SER A 350 -6.78 -37.46 -10.86
CA SER A 350 -5.38 -37.49 -10.44
C SER A 350 -5.05 -36.51 -9.30
N CYS A 351 -6.03 -35.71 -8.85
CA CYS A 351 -5.87 -34.71 -7.81
C CYS A 351 -6.57 -35.12 -6.50
N PRO A 352 -5.93 -34.93 -5.33
CA PRO A 352 -4.56 -34.42 -5.15
C PRO A 352 -3.49 -35.42 -5.64
N PRO A 353 -2.26 -34.95 -5.94
CA PRO A 353 -1.18 -35.84 -6.37
C PRO A 353 -0.75 -36.80 -5.25
N ASN A 354 0.11 -37.77 -5.57
CA ASN A 354 0.81 -38.53 -4.53
C ASN A 354 1.58 -37.58 -3.60
N ARG A 355 1.50 -37.82 -2.29
CA ARG A 355 2.05 -36.91 -1.27
C ARG A 355 3.57 -36.82 -1.31
N ASP A 356 4.27 -37.92 -1.56
CA ASP A 356 5.73 -37.91 -1.66
C ASP A 356 6.19 -37.13 -2.90
N THR A 357 5.48 -37.29 -4.03
CA THR A 357 5.71 -36.50 -5.24
C THR A 357 5.50 -35.01 -4.99
N PHE A 358 4.43 -34.65 -4.28
CA PHE A 358 4.15 -33.26 -3.91
C PHE A 358 5.23 -32.67 -2.99
N ILE A 359 5.66 -33.41 -1.96
CA ILE A 359 6.71 -32.98 -1.04
C ILE A 359 8.04 -32.81 -1.79
N ALA A 360 8.35 -33.68 -2.75
CA ALA A 360 9.54 -33.53 -3.60
C ALA A 360 9.48 -32.22 -4.43
N SER A 361 8.34 -31.91 -5.03
CA SER A 361 8.14 -30.64 -5.75
C SER A 361 8.21 -29.43 -4.82
N LEU A 362 7.60 -29.49 -3.63
CA LEU A 362 7.65 -28.43 -2.64
C LEU A 362 9.09 -28.20 -2.14
N ASN A 363 9.85 -29.27 -1.89
CA ASN A 363 11.27 -29.20 -1.56
C ASN A 363 12.08 -28.49 -2.63
N ALA A 364 11.88 -28.85 -3.91
CA ALA A 364 12.57 -28.22 -5.03
C ALA A 364 12.22 -26.73 -5.12
N ASN A 365 10.96 -26.37 -4.93
CA ASN A 365 10.51 -24.97 -4.96
C ASN A 365 11.12 -24.15 -3.81
N VAL A 366 11.16 -24.71 -2.60
CA VAL A 366 11.74 -24.03 -1.43
C VAL A 366 13.24 -23.86 -1.57
N ALA A 367 13.94 -24.89 -2.06
CA ALA A 367 15.37 -24.80 -2.33
C ALA A 367 15.70 -23.75 -3.41
N ALA A 368 14.81 -23.58 -4.40
CA ALA A 368 14.94 -22.58 -5.45
C ALA A 368 14.48 -21.17 -5.00
N GLY A 369 13.73 -21.05 -3.92
CA GLY A 369 13.06 -19.81 -3.49
C GLY A 369 11.92 -19.35 -4.40
N HIS A 370 11.51 -20.20 -5.36
CA HIS A 370 10.49 -19.95 -6.36
C HIS A 370 9.92 -21.27 -6.88
N VAL A 371 8.79 -21.23 -7.55
CA VAL A 371 8.22 -22.44 -8.16
C VAL A 371 9.03 -22.85 -9.38
N VAL A 372 9.69 -24.00 -9.37
CA VAL A 372 10.62 -24.43 -10.44
C VAL A 372 9.93 -24.46 -11.81
N ASN A 373 8.67 -24.89 -11.85
CA ASN A 373 7.87 -24.95 -13.08
C ASN A 373 7.12 -23.65 -13.40
N ASN A 374 7.25 -22.63 -12.54
CA ASN A 374 6.77 -21.27 -12.78
C ASN A 374 7.65 -20.25 -12.02
N PRO A 375 8.89 -19.98 -12.49
CA PRO A 375 9.87 -19.20 -11.73
C PRO A 375 9.48 -17.76 -11.45
N SER A 376 8.41 -17.26 -12.08
CA SER A 376 7.84 -15.95 -11.79
C SER A 376 7.13 -15.87 -10.44
N VAL A 377 6.83 -17.02 -9.83
CA VAL A 377 6.15 -17.11 -8.53
C VAL A 377 7.18 -17.46 -7.46
N GLN A 378 7.49 -16.47 -6.62
CA GLN A 378 8.37 -16.65 -5.47
C GLN A 378 7.66 -17.47 -4.38
N LEU A 379 8.44 -18.26 -3.66
CA LEU A 379 7.92 -19.15 -2.63
C LEU A 379 8.81 -19.09 -1.40
N THR A 380 8.19 -18.96 -0.23
CA THR A 380 8.87 -19.04 1.08
C THR A 380 8.22 -20.12 1.92
N PHE A 381 9.02 -20.81 2.74
CA PHE A 381 8.53 -21.87 3.62
C PHE A 381 9.15 -21.70 5.01
N PRO A 382 8.58 -20.80 5.84
CA PRO A 382 9.13 -20.52 7.17
C PRO A 382 8.94 -21.71 8.11
N ALA A 383 9.85 -21.85 9.09
CA ALA A 383 9.90 -23.01 9.99
C ALA A 383 9.23 -22.78 11.37
N ASP A 384 8.89 -21.54 11.73
CA ASP A 384 8.29 -21.25 13.03
C ASP A 384 6.79 -21.57 13.09
N GLU A 385 6.23 -21.61 14.30
CA GLU A 385 4.87 -22.06 14.56
C GLU A 385 3.83 -20.93 14.59
N SER A 386 4.19 -19.72 14.18
CA SER A 386 3.22 -18.61 14.10
C SER A 386 2.11 -18.90 13.08
N ASN A 387 0.93 -18.33 13.30
CA ASN A 387 -0.18 -18.43 12.34
C ASN A 387 0.21 -17.84 10.97
N ALA A 388 1.05 -16.81 10.94
CA ALA A 388 1.58 -16.25 9.71
C ALA A 388 2.46 -17.27 8.95
N SER A 389 3.35 -17.96 9.65
CA SER A 389 4.21 -18.98 9.06
C SER A 389 3.43 -20.21 8.62
N LYS A 390 2.43 -20.63 9.39
CA LYS A 390 1.48 -21.67 8.99
C LYS A 390 0.70 -21.27 7.71
N ALA A 391 0.20 -20.04 7.64
CA ALA A 391 -0.46 -19.52 6.44
C ALA A 391 0.47 -19.44 5.23
N ALA A 392 1.73 -19.02 5.42
CA ALA A 392 2.74 -19.00 4.38
C ALA A 392 3.06 -20.41 3.85
N ARG A 393 3.17 -21.41 4.73
CA ARG A 393 3.34 -22.83 4.34
C ARG A 393 2.14 -23.36 3.56
N ILE A 394 0.92 -23.01 3.97
CA ILE A 394 -0.31 -23.40 3.26
C ILE A 394 -0.38 -22.72 1.88
N ASN A 395 0.01 -21.44 1.77
CA ASN A 395 0.09 -20.75 0.49
C ASN A 395 1.17 -21.34 -0.43
N ALA A 396 2.35 -21.65 0.10
CA ALA A 396 3.41 -22.34 -0.62
C ALA A 396 2.93 -23.73 -1.12
N ALA A 397 2.16 -24.43 -0.31
CA ALA A 397 1.56 -25.71 -0.67
C ALA A 397 0.50 -25.55 -1.80
N LEU A 398 -0.39 -24.56 -1.71
CA LEU A 398 -1.37 -24.24 -2.75
C LEU A 398 -0.71 -23.87 -4.09
N VAL A 399 0.29 -22.99 -4.03
CA VAL A 399 1.02 -22.54 -5.21
C VAL A 399 1.80 -23.69 -5.85
N THR A 400 2.44 -24.54 -5.06
CA THR A 400 3.11 -25.75 -5.55
C THR A 400 2.12 -26.68 -6.23
N LEU A 401 0.96 -26.92 -5.59
CA LEU A 401 -0.11 -27.78 -6.10
C LEU A 401 -0.62 -27.31 -7.48
N GLN A 402 -0.81 -26.02 -7.65
CA GLN A 402 -1.34 -25.41 -8.89
C GLN A 402 -0.32 -25.34 -10.03
N ASN A 403 0.97 -25.52 -9.75
CA ASN A 403 2.05 -25.35 -10.72
C ASN A 403 2.91 -26.62 -10.88
N LEU A 404 2.39 -27.79 -10.52
CA LEU A 404 3.13 -29.06 -10.55
C LEU A 404 3.72 -29.40 -11.93
N ASN A 405 3.04 -29.03 -13.01
CA ASN A 405 3.43 -29.37 -14.38
C ASN A 405 3.60 -28.14 -15.30
N GLY A 406 3.67 -26.94 -14.73
CA GLY A 406 3.78 -25.68 -15.47
C GLY A 406 2.87 -24.59 -14.92
N PRO A 407 2.91 -23.35 -15.47
CA PRO A 407 2.12 -22.23 -14.97
C PRO A 407 0.61 -22.51 -14.99
N GLY A 408 0.01 -22.65 -13.81
CA GLY A 408 -1.41 -23.00 -13.66
C GLY A 408 -1.78 -24.42 -14.11
N VAL A 409 -0.81 -25.26 -14.45
CA VAL A 409 -1.01 -26.65 -14.86
C VAL A 409 -0.66 -27.55 -13.67
N GLY A 410 -1.66 -27.85 -12.86
CA GLY A 410 -1.53 -28.66 -11.65
C GLY A 410 -2.89 -29.03 -11.09
N CYS A 411 -2.93 -29.33 -9.80
CA CYS A 411 -4.18 -29.65 -9.14
C CYS A 411 -4.87 -28.38 -8.61
N PRO A 412 -6.19 -28.23 -8.82
CA PRO A 412 -6.92 -27.08 -8.31
C PRO A 412 -6.95 -27.11 -6.78
N ALA A 413 -7.07 -25.94 -6.15
CA ALA A 413 -7.13 -25.82 -4.68
C ALA A 413 -8.24 -26.70 -4.07
N ALA A 414 -9.35 -26.84 -4.80
CA ALA A 414 -10.50 -27.68 -4.42
C ALA A 414 -10.19 -29.19 -4.33
N SER A 415 -9.00 -29.64 -4.74
CA SER A 415 -8.57 -31.04 -4.53
C SER A 415 -7.98 -31.29 -3.15
N THR A 416 -7.90 -30.27 -2.30
CA THR A 416 -7.34 -30.33 -0.94
C THR A 416 -8.15 -29.45 -0.01
N THR A 417 -7.93 -29.60 1.29
CA THR A 417 -8.52 -28.74 2.33
C THR A 417 -7.66 -27.53 2.67
N PHE A 418 -6.64 -27.21 1.86
CA PHE A 418 -5.71 -26.11 2.14
C PHE A 418 -6.40 -24.75 2.30
N LEU A 419 -7.44 -24.44 1.53
CA LEU A 419 -8.19 -23.18 1.71
C LEU A 419 -8.93 -23.12 3.04
N ALA A 420 -9.49 -24.24 3.50
CA ALA A 420 -10.14 -24.33 4.81
C ALA A 420 -9.11 -24.25 5.96
N GLN A 421 -7.97 -24.91 5.80
CA GLN A 421 -6.86 -24.81 6.75
C GLN A 421 -6.32 -23.37 6.82
N LEU A 422 -6.14 -22.70 5.67
CA LEU A 422 -5.70 -21.31 5.61
C LEU A 422 -6.66 -20.40 6.39
N LYS A 423 -7.96 -20.56 6.16
CA LYS A 423 -9.00 -19.83 6.90
C LYS A 423 -8.93 -20.11 8.40
N ALA A 424 -8.76 -21.36 8.81
CA ALA A 424 -8.66 -21.75 10.22
C ALA A 424 -7.43 -21.16 10.93
N VAL A 425 -6.31 -21.01 10.22
CA VAL A 425 -5.09 -20.40 10.78
C VAL A 425 -5.17 -18.87 10.80
N GLN A 426 -5.97 -18.27 9.92
CA GLN A 426 -6.13 -16.82 9.81
C GLN A 426 -7.08 -16.21 10.85
N GLY A 427 -7.98 -17.01 11.44
CA GLY A 427 -8.84 -16.59 12.56
C GLY A 427 -9.98 -15.68 12.14
#